data_AF-A0A9E4J493-F1
#
_entry.id   AF-A0A9E4J493-F1
#
_cell.length_a   1.000
_cell.length_b   1.000
_cell.length_c   1.000
_cell.angle_alpha   90.00
_cell.angle_beta   90.00
_cell.angle_gamma   90.00
#
_symmetry.space_group_name_H-M   'P 1'
#
loop_
_entity.id
_entity.type
_entity.pdbx_description
1 polymer ?
#
loop_
_entity_poly.entity_id
_entity_poly.type
_entity_poly.pdbx_seq_one_letter_code
_entity_poly.pdbx_strand_id
1 'polypeptide(L)'
;AAWAREAAASVIGAEAVKPLPVANMGGEDFAFYQERIPGCFIRVGARLPGNPVVGAHTPYFAPAEEAIFVGGALLAAAARRASADLVTEAAAT
;
A
#
# COMPACT_ATOMS: atom_id res chain seq x y z
N ALA A 1 -9.32 -6.29 -0.91
CA ALA A 1 -9.24 -5.18 -1.89
C ALA A 1 -8.46 -5.61 -3.13
N ALA A 2 -9.13 -6.26 -4.09
CA ALA A 2 -8.50 -6.66 -5.37
C ALA A 2 -8.00 -5.43 -6.15
N TRP A 3 -8.80 -4.36 -6.17
CA TRP A 3 -8.46 -3.06 -6.77
C TRP A 3 -7.10 -2.50 -6.32
N ALA A 4 -6.75 -2.62 -5.04
CA ALA A 4 -5.49 -2.13 -4.49
C ALA A 4 -4.29 -2.95 -4.98
N ARG A 5 -4.44 -4.28 -5.04
CA ARG A 5 -3.42 -5.19 -5.57
C ARG A 5 -3.20 -4.95 -7.06
N GLU A 6 -4.27 -4.77 -7.82
CA GLU A 6 -4.21 -4.50 -9.26
C GLU A 6 -3.59 -3.14 -9.57
N ALA A 7 -3.96 -2.11 -8.80
CA ALA A 7 -3.31 -0.80 -8.88
C ALA A 7 -1.81 -0.92 -8.60
N ALA A 8 -1.40 -1.65 -7.55
CA ALA A 8 0.00 -1.90 -7.26
C ALA A 8 0.71 -2.62 -8.42
N ALA A 9 0.15 -3.73 -8.90
CA ALA A 9 0.72 -4.49 -10.00
C ALA A 9 0.87 -3.64 -11.28
N SER A 10 -0.03 -2.69 -11.53
CA SER A 10 0.07 -1.78 -12.68
C SER A 10 1.22 -0.77 -12.60
N VAL A 11 1.68 -0.44 -11.38
CA VAL A 11 2.73 0.57 -11.15
C VAL A 11 4.11 -0.09 -11.02
N ILE A 12 4.20 -1.17 -10.26
CA ILE A 12 5.49 -1.80 -9.89
C ILE A 12 5.67 -3.21 -10.48
N GLY A 13 4.71 -3.71 -11.26
CA GLY A 13 4.68 -5.08 -11.76
C GLY A 13 4.19 -6.08 -10.71
N ALA A 14 3.55 -7.17 -11.17
CA ALA A 14 2.97 -8.18 -10.29
C ALA A 14 4.02 -8.84 -9.37
N GLU A 15 5.24 -9.06 -9.88
CA GLU A 15 6.33 -9.69 -9.14
C GLU A 15 6.79 -8.87 -7.92
N ALA A 16 6.63 -7.55 -7.96
CA ALA A 16 7.02 -6.67 -6.85
C ALA A 16 5.94 -6.62 -5.75
N VAL A 17 4.73 -7.12 -6.01
CA VAL A 17 3.65 -7.18 -5.01
C VAL A 17 3.85 -8.43 -4.16
N LYS A 18 4.34 -8.25 -2.93
CA LYS A 18 4.62 -9.35 -2.00
C LYS A 18 3.51 -9.49 -0.95
N PRO A 19 3.04 -10.70 -0.63
CA PRO A 19 2.19 -10.91 0.53
C PRO A 19 2.99 -10.61 1.81
N LEU A 20 2.31 -10.08 2.83
CA LEU A 20 2.91 -9.99 4.16
C LEU A 20 2.94 -11.41 4.76
N PRO A 21 4.13 -11.95 5.08
CA PRO A 21 4.26 -13.34 5.52
C PRO A 21 3.69 -13.55 6.93
N VAL A 22 3.62 -12.49 7.74
CA VAL A 22 3.05 -12.48 9.08
C VAL A 22 2.19 -11.23 9.24
N ALA A 23 1.14 -11.35 10.05
CA ALA A 23 0.36 -10.19 10.47
C ALA A 23 1.26 -9.26 11.29
N ASN A 24 1.18 -7.96 11.02
CA ASN A 24 1.83 -6.97 11.86
C ASN A 24 0.98 -6.79 13.13
N MET A 25 1.62 -6.95 14.30
CA MET A 25 0.96 -6.82 15.61
C MET A 25 1.07 -5.41 16.21
N GLY A 26 1.64 -4.44 15.47
CA GLY A 26 1.64 -3.04 15.86
C GLY A 26 0.26 -2.41 15.73
N GLY A 27 -0.10 -1.53 16.67
CA GLY A 27 -1.32 -0.72 16.58
C GLY A 27 -1.20 0.36 15.51
N GLU A 28 -2.25 0.53 14.72
CA GLU A 28 -2.33 1.49 13.61
C GLU A 28 -3.75 2.11 13.63
N ASP A 29 -3.84 3.43 13.71
CA ASP A 29 -5.14 4.11 13.85
C ASP A 29 -5.96 4.09 12.55
N PHE A 30 -5.33 3.73 11.42
CA PHE A 30 -6.03 3.45 10.16
C PHE A 30 -7.16 2.41 10.33
N ALA A 31 -7.04 1.51 11.31
CA ALA A 31 -8.06 0.52 11.65
C ALA A 31 -9.43 1.16 11.94
N PHE A 32 -9.49 2.34 12.57
CA PHE A 32 -10.76 3.02 12.86
C PHE A 32 -11.52 3.44 11.60
N TYR A 33 -10.83 3.72 10.49
CA TYR A 33 -11.49 3.94 9.20
C TYR A 33 -12.05 2.62 8.65
N GLN A 34 -11.28 1.53 8.78
CA GLN A 34 -11.67 0.21 8.27
C GLN A 34 -12.83 -0.45 9.05
N GLU A 35 -13.10 -0.01 10.28
CA GLU A 35 -14.31 -0.38 11.02
C GLU A 35 -15.59 0.18 10.37
N ARG A 36 -15.48 1.27 9.60
CA ARG A 36 -16.63 2.01 9.05
C ARG A 36 -16.81 1.83 7.56
N ILE A 37 -15.72 1.73 6.82
CA ILE A 37 -15.74 1.59 5.35
C ILE A 37 -14.74 0.54 4.89
N PRO A 38 -15.05 -0.24 3.83
CA PRO A 38 -14.07 -1.13 3.23
C PRO A 38 -12.82 -0.37 2.81
N GLY A 39 -11.66 -0.77 3.32
CA GLY A 39 -10.38 -0.11 3.05
C GLY A 39 -9.23 -1.10 2.86
N CYS A 40 -8.09 -0.59 2.42
CA CYS A 40 -6.86 -1.36 2.29
C CYS A 40 -5.67 -0.54 2.77
N PHE A 41 -4.99 -1.02 3.82
CA PHE A 41 -3.73 -0.47 4.27
C PHE A 41 -2.58 -1.10 3.47
N ILE A 42 -1.78 -0.26 2.80
CA ILE A 42 -0.71 -0.72 1.89
C ILE A 42 0.65 -0.32 2.45
N ARG A 43 1.61 -1.26 2.43
CA ARG A 43 2.99 -1.01 2.85
C ARG A 43 3.88 -0.88 1.61
N VAL A 44 4.66 0.20 1.55
CA VAL A 44 5.68 0.42 0.52
C VAL A 44 7.04 0.02 1.07
N GLY A 45 7.79 -0.78 0.32
CA GLY A 45 9.16 -1.13 0.67
C GLY A 45 10.05 0.11 0.61
N ALA A 46 10.75 0.42 1.70
CA ALA A 46 11.60 1.61 1.82
C ALA A 46 13.03 1.27 2.27
N ARG A 47 13.48 0.03 2.07
CA ARG A 47 14.85 -0.39 2.41
C ARG A 47 15.74 -0.27 1.19
N LEU A 48 16.88 0.41 1.32
CA LEU A 48 17.92 0.44 0.29
C LEU A 48 18.52 -0.97 0.06
N PRO A 49 18.86 -1.35 -1.18
CA PRO A 49 19.58 -2.58 -1.46
C PRO A 49 20.88 -2.67 -0.65
N GLY A 50 21.14 -3.83 -0.04
CA GLY A 50 22.33 -4.05 0.80
C GLY A 50 22.22 -3.54 2.25
N ASN A 51 21.25 -2.68 2.59
CA ASN A 51 21.09 -2.22 3.96
C ASN A 51 20.50 -3.29 4.89
N PRO A 52 20.83 -3.28 6.19
CA PRO A 52 20.20 -4.16 7.16
C PRO A 52 18.70 -3.90 7.26
N VAL A 53 17.96 -4.90 7.73
CA VAL A 53 16.55 -4.73 8.08
C VAL A 53 16.49 -4.00 9.43
N VAL A 54 15.99 -2.77 9.42
CA VAL A 54 15.84 -1.93 10.62
C VAL A 54 14.36 -1.65 10.88
N GLY A 55 13.97 -1.64 12.16
CA GLY A 55 12.61 -1.27 12.56
C GLY A 55 12.38 0.24 12.43
N ALA A 56 11.12 0.63 12.16
CA ALA A 56 10.74 2.04 11.96
C ALA A 56 10.97 2.92 13.21
N HIS A 57 10.88 2.36 14.41
CA HIS A 57 11.03 3.09 15.68
C HIS A 57 12.46 3.06 16.25
N THR A 58 13.47 2.86 15.39
CA THR A 58 14.87 2.87 15.81
C THR A 58 15.53 4.19 15.41
N PRO A 59 16.56 4.67 16.14
CA PRO A 59 17.30 5.89 15.76
C PRO A 59 18.12 5.72 14.47
N TYR A 60 18.23 4.49 13.96
CA TYR A 60 18.94 4.15 12.73
C TYR A 60 18.01 3.99 11.53
N PHE A 61 16.71 4.22 11.69
CA PHE A 61 15.77 4.14 10.58
C PHE A 61 16.06 5.22 9.54
N ALA A 62 16.42 4.80 8.34
CA ALA A 62 16.66 5.65 7.19
C ALA A 62 15.95 5.03 5.96
N PRO A 63 14.83 5.60 5.49
CA PRO A 63 14.14 5.08 4.33
C PRO A 63 14.90 5.40 3.04
N ALA A 64 14.76 4.54 2.03
CA ALA A 64 15.08 4.87 0.65
C ALA A 64 14.16 6.02 0.20
N GLU A 65 14.71 7.20 -0.07
CA GLU A 65 13.92 8.38 -0.41
C GLU A 65 13.07 8.16 -1.67
N GLU A 66 13.55 7.33 -2.60
CA GLU A 66 12.85 6.98 -3.83
C GLU A 66 11.52 6.25 -3.60
N ALA A 67 11.32 5.67 -2.41
CA ALA A 67 10.06 5.05 -2.02
C ALA A 67 8.89 6.04 -2.03
N ILE A 68 9.15 7.36 -1.90
CA ILE A 68 8.11 8.39 -1.99
C ILE A 68 7.45 8.41 -3.37
N PHE A 69 8.23 8.22 -4.44
CA PHE A 69 7.71 8.23 -5.80
C PHE A 69 6.87 6.99 -6.08
N VAL A 70 7.31 5.84 -5.56
CA VAL A 70 6.53 4.58 -5.62
C VAL A 70 5.21 4.75 -4.87
N GLY A 71 5.26 5.28 -3.64
CA GLY A 71 4.06 5.51 -2.83
C GLY A 71 3.09 6.49 -3.49
N GLY A 72 3.58 7.60 -4.04
CA GLY A 72 2.75 8.58 -4.75
C GLY A 72 2.08 7.99 -5.99
N ALA A 73 2.84 7.29 -6.84
CA ALA A 73 2.30 6.64 -8.03
C ALA A 73 1.27 5.57 -7.68
N LEU A 74 1.55 4.77 -6.65
CA LEU A 74 0.67 3.73 -6.13
C LEU A 74 -0.66 4.30 -5.62
N LEU A 75 -0.62 5.33 -4.76
CA LEU A 75 -1.83 5.97 -4.23
C LEU A 75 -2.67 6.62 -5.34
N ALA A 76 -2.02 7.24 -6.33
CA ALA A 76 -2.71 7.80 -7.48
C ALA A 76 -3.39 6.72 -8.34
N ALA A 77 -2.71 5.60 -8.60
CA ALA A 77 -3.28 4.46 -9.33
C ALA A 77 -4.44 3.81 -8.56
N ALA A 78 -4.27 3.64 -7.25
CA ALA A 78 -5.27 3.11 -6.34
C ALA A 78 -6.54 3.97 -6.34
N ALA A 79 -6.40 5.29 -6.23
CA ALA A 79 -7.52 6.23 -6.29
C ALA A 79 -8.25 6.14 -7.63
N ARG A 80 -7.53 6.19 -8.76
CA ARG A 80 -8.14 6.07 -10.09
C ARG A 80 -8.92 4.76 -10.26
N ARG A 81 -8.34 3.65 -9.83
CA ARG A 81 -8.99 2.34 -9.96
C ARG A 81 -10.22 2.23 -9.06
N ALA A 82 -10.09 2.58 -7.79
CA ALA A 82 -11.20 2.55 -6.86
C ALA A 82 -12.37 3.44 -7.32
N SER A 83 -12.09 4.64 -7.86
CA SER A 83 -13.12 5.50 -8.43
C SER A 83 -13.80 4.89 -9.64
N ALA A 84 -13.07 4.23 -10.54
CA ALA A 84 -13.65 3.56 -11.70
C ALA A 84 -14.56 2.39 -11.31
N ASP A 85 -14.14 1.60 -10.32
CA ASP A 85 -14.92 0.47 -9.80
C ASP A 85 -16.23 0.99 -9.16
N LEU A 86 -16.17 2.07 -8.35
CA LEU A 86 -17.35 2.69 -7.74
C LEU A 86 -18.35 3.24 -8.77
N VAL A 87 -17.86 3.86 -9.84
CA VAL A 87 -18.73 4.34 -10.94
C VAL A 87 -19.43 3.17 -11.63
N THR A 88 -18.71 2.06 -11.82
CA THR A 88 -19.26 0.86 -12.46
C THR A 88 -20.32 0.20 -11.57
N GLU A 89 -20.07 0.08 -10.26
CA GLU A 89 -21.04 -0.44 -9.30
C GLU A 89 -22.30 0.43 -9.25
N ALA A 90 -22.16 1.76 -9.21
CA ALA A 90 -23.29 2.68 -9.20
C ALA A 90 -24.12 2.64 -10.49
N ALA A 91 -23.49 2.36 -11.63
CA ALA A 91 -24.21 2.19 -12.91
C ALA A 91 -24.93 0.85 -13.04
N ALA A 92 -24.58 -0.14 -12.20
CA ALA A 92 -25.19 -1.47 -12.18
C ALA A 92 -26.39 -1.59 -11.22
N THR A 93 -26.66 -0.56 -10.42
CA THR A 93 -27.81 -0.45 -9.50
C THR A 93 -28.88 0.47 -10.05
#